data_AF-A0A2K3TK05-F1
#
_entry.id   AF-A0A2K3TK05-F1
#
_cell.length_a   1.000
_cell.length_b   1.000
_cell.length_c   1.000
_cell.angle_alpha   90.00
_cell.angle_beta   90.00
_cell.angle_gamma   90.00
#
_symmetry.space_group_name_H-M   'P 1'
#
loop_
_entity.id
_entity.type
_entity.pdbx_description
1 polymer ?
#
loop_
_entity_poly.entity_id
_entity_poly.type
_entity_poly.pdbx_seq_one_letter_code
_entity_poly.pdbx_strand_id
1 'polypeptide(L)'
;LIRTVNLIKSARVGYTKMLLGVEAYFIEHKSRNSLLFQPTDSAAEDFMKSHVEPTIRDVPALLELAPWFGRKHRDNTLTLKRFSSGVGFWCLGGAAAKNYREKSVDVVCYDELSSFEPDVEKEGSPTLLGDKRIEGSVWPKSIRGSTPKIKGSCQIEKAANESAHFMRFYVPCPHCGEEQYLKFGDESTPFGLKWDKDSPESVFYLCEHHGC
;
A
#
# COMPACT_ATOMS: atom_id res chain seq x y z
N LEU A 1 -17.17 0.82 10.44
CA LEU A 1 -15.90 0.10 10.19
C LEU A 1 -15.31 0.59 8.87
N ILE A 2 -14.05 1.02 8.86
CA ILE A 2 -13.36 1.50 7.64
C ILE A 2 -13.07 0.29 6.73
N ARG A 3 -13.61 0.27 5.50
CA ARG A 3 -13.41 -0.83 4.54
C ARG A 3 -12.21 -0.60 3.62
N THR A 4 -11.98 0.63 3.20
CA THR A 4 -10.89 0.97 2.27
C THR A 4 -9.94 1.96 2.92
N VAL A 5 -8.64 1.71 2.81
CA VAL A 5 -7.57 2.59 3.28
C VAL A 5 -6.64 2.86 2.12
N ASN A 6 -6.52 4.13 1.73
CA ASN A 6 -5.57 4.60 0.74
C ASN A 6 -4.46 5.39 1.45
N LEU A 7 -3.20 4.99 1.27
CA LEU A 7 -2.05 5.69 1.80
C LEU A 7 -1.17 6.22 0.67
N ILE A 8 -1.27 7.52 0.45
CA ILE A 8 -0.25 8.26 -0.30
C ILE A 8 0.96 8.44 0.61
N LYS A 9 2.11 7.87 0.21
CA LYS A 9 3.34 7.87 1.02
C LYS A 9 4.55 8.33 0.22
N SER A 10 5.61 8.77 0.88
CA SER A 10 6.92 8.99 0.24
C SER A 10 7.73 7.68 0.18
N ALA A 11 8.83 7.67 -0.57
CA ALA A 11 9.71 6.51 -0.60
C ALA A 11 10.37 6.26 0.77
N ARG A 12 10.68 4.99 1.08
CA ARG A 12 11.50 4.58 2.23
C ARG A 12 10.94 4.92 3.62
N VAL A 13 9.62 5.03 3.77
CA VAL A 13 8.95 5.24 5.08
C VAL A 13 8.60 3.95 5.84
N GLY A 14 9.12 2.80 5.41
CA GLY A 14 8.82 1.50 6.06
C GLY A 14 7.43 0.92 5.75
N TYR A 15 6.72 1.46 4.77
CA TYR A 15 5.34 1.05 4.42
C TYR A 15 5.18 -0.47 4.23
N THR A 16 6.09 -1.12 3.50
CA THR A 16 6.07 -2.58 3.29
C THR A 16 6.06 -3.35 4.60
N LYS A 17 6.81 -2.90 5.62
CA LYS A 17 6.85 -3.56 6.93
C LYS A 17 5.59 -3.29 7.74
N MET A 18 5.02 -2.09 7.64
CA MET A 18 3.71 -1.80 8.22
C MET A 18 2.61 -2.69 7.61
N LEU A 19 2.62 -2.86 6.28
CA LEU A 19 1.68 -3.72 5.58
C LEU A 19 1.80 -5.17 6.04
N LEU A 20 3.02 -5.71 6.13
CA LEU A 20 3.25 -7.07 6.63
C LEU A 20 2.90 -7.24 8.12
N GLY A 21 3.03 -6.19 8.94
CA GLY A 21 2.57 -6.21 10.32
C GLY A 21 1.04 -6.29 10.41
N VAL A 22 0.31 -5.59 9.54
CA VAL A 22 -1.14 -5.70 9.43
C VAL A 22 -1.55 -7.10 8.96
N GLU A 23 -0.87 -7.65 7.95
CA GLU A 23 -1.11 -9.02 7.50
C GLU A 23 -0.84 -10.06 8.59
N ALA A 24 0.25 -9.90 9.35
CA ALA A 24 0.56 -10.76 10.49
C ALA A 24 -0.58 -10.75 11.52
N TYR A 25 -1.08 -9.57 11.86
CA TYR A 25 -2.22 -9.41 12.77
C TYR A 25 -3.48 -10.10 12.25
N PHE A 26 -3.74 -10.04 10.94
CA PHE A 26 -4.88 -10.73 10.33
C PHE A 26 -4.74 -12.24 10.34
N ILE A 27 -3.54 -12.76 10.07
CA ILE A 27 -3.22 -14.19 10.10
C ILE A 27 -3.39 -14.75 11.52
N GLU A 28 -2.79 -14.09 12.51
CA GLU A 28 -2.73 -14.57 13.89
C GLU A 28 -4.06 -14.39 14.63
N HIS A 29 -4.70 -13.22 14.51
CA HIS A 29 -5.79 -12.85 15.43
C HIS A 29 -7.17 -12.78 14.79
N LYS A 30 -7.27 -12.73 13.46
CA LYS A 30 -8.56 -12.54 12.77
C LYS A 30 -8.95 -13.68 11.86
N SER A 31 -8.06 -14.66 11.64
CA SER A 31 -8.27 -15.79 10.74
C SER A 31 -8.73 -15.36 9.35
N ARG A 32 -8.12 -14.29 8.80
CA ARG A 32 -8.53 -13.69 7.53
C ARG A 32 -7.64 -14.13 6.39
N ASN A 33 -8.26 -14.61 5.32
CA ASN A 33 -7.54 -14.86 4.07
C ASN A 33 -7.20 -13.53 3.40
N SER A 34 -5.98 -13.40 2.89
CA SER A 34 -5.49 -12.15 2.31
C SER A 34 -4.84 -12.36 0.95
N LEU A 35 -5.08 -11.42 0.03
CA LEU A 35 -4.44 -11.37 -1.29
C LEU A 35 -3.70 -10.04 -1.46
N LEU A 36 -2.37 -10.09 -1.59
CA LEU A 36 -1.54 -8.95 -1.90
C LEU A 36 -1.17 -8.94 -3.38
N PHE A 37 -1.34 -7.79 -4.02
CA PHE A 37 -0.88 -7.54 -5.37
C PHE A 37 0.38 -6.67 -5.37
N GLN A 38 1.36 -7.10 -6.16
CA GLN A 38 2.51 -6.30 -6.60
C GLN A 38 2.33 -5.93 -8.09
N PRO A 39 3.04 -4.94 -8.64
CA PRO A 39 2.81 -4.49 -10.01
C PRO A 39 2.96 -5.59 -11.08
N THR A 40 3.93 -6.50 -10.91
CA THR A 40 4.23 -7.59 -11.84
C THR A 40 4.39 -8.92 -11.09
N ASP A 41 4.34 -10.04 -11.81
CA ASP A 41 4.58 -11.37 -11.23
C ASP A 41 6.01 -11.48 -10.65
N SER A 42 7.01 -10.91 -11.35
CA SER A 42 8.38 -10.85 -10.84
C SER A 42 8.49 -10.07 -9.53
N ALA A 43 7.83 -8.90 -9.45
CA ALA A 43 7.80 -8.11 -8.22
C ALA A 43 7.10 -8.86 -7.07
N ALA A 44 6.05 -9.64 -7.38
CA ALA A 44 5.36 -10.47 -6.40
C ALA A 44 6.26 -11.59 -5.84
N GLU A 45 7.01 -12.27 -6.71
CA GLU A 45 7.98 -13.29 -6.30
C GLU A 45 9.12 -12.70 -5.45
N ASP A 46 9.66 -11.56 -5.88
CA ASP A 46 10.73 -10.88 -5.16
C ASP A 46 10.25 -10.39 -3.79
N PHE A 47 9.02 -9.89 -3.70
CA PHE A 47 8.39 -9.50 -2.45
C PHE A 47 8.24 -10.69 -1.49
N MET A 48 7.82 -11.85 -2.01
CA MET A 48 7.67 -13.07 -1.21
C MET A 48 9.01 -13.53 -0.63
N LYS A 49 10.07 -13.56 -1.44
CA LYS A 49 11.41 -13.98 -1.03
C LYS A 49 12.08 -12.96 -0.09
N SER A 50 11.96 -11.67 -0.41
CA SER A 50 12.76 -10.61 0.24
C SER A 50 12.07 -9.96 1.44
N HIS A 51 10.74 -10.08 1.54
CA HIS A 51 9.98 -9.41 2.59
C HIS A 51 9.11 -10.37 3.39
N VAL A 52 8.33 -11.23 2.73
CA VAL A 52 7.38 -12.12 3.43
C VAL A 52 8.11 -13.23 4.17
N GLU A 53 8.99 -13.97 3.52
CA GLU A 53 9.73 -15.07 4.13
C GLU A 53 10.59 -14.62 5.33
N PRO A 54 11.38 -13.52 5.24
CA PRO A 54 12.07 -12.99 6.40
C PRO A 54 11.12 -12.55 7.52
N THR A 55 9.96 -11.98 7.20
CA THR A 55 8.99 -11.58 8.24
C THR A 55 8.42 -12.79 8.97
N ILE A 56 8.10 -13.87 8.26
CA ILE A 56 7.66 -15.13 8.88
C ILE A 56 8.76 -15.72 9.76
N ARG A 57 10.02 -15.69 9.29
CA ARG A 57 11.18 -16.18 10.06
C ARG A 57 11.40 -15.38 11.35
N ASP A 58 11.32 -14.06 11.26
CA ASP A 58 11.77 -13.14 12.31
C ASP A 58 10.67 -12.82 13.33
N VAL A 59 9.40 -13.09 13.02
CA VAL A 59 8.26 -12.90 13.94
C VAL A 59 7.88 -14.25 14.55
N PRO A 60 8.17 -14.51 15.85
CA PRO A 60 7.98 -15.84 16.45
C PRO A 60 6.55 -16.38 16.33
N ALA A 61 5.54 -15.53 16.53
CA ALA A 61 4.12 -15.94 16.42
C ALA A 61 3.74 -16.39 15.00
N LEU A 62 4.31 -15.77 13.96
CA LEU A 62 4.11 -16.23 12.58
C LEU A 62 4.89 -17.51 12.27
N LEU A 63 6.11 -17.62 12.79
CA LEU A 63 6.94 -18.81 12.58
C LEU A 63 6.28 -20.06 13.18
N GLU A 64 5.69 -19.93 14.37
CA GLU A 64 4.92 -21.00 15.03
C GLU A 64 3.74 -21.46 14.18
N LEU A 65 3.09 -20.53 13.47
CA LEU A 65 1.99 -20.81 12.54
C LEU A 65 2.46 -21.34 11.18
N ALA A 66 3.77 -21.38 10.91
CA ALA A 66 4.36 -21.81 9.65
C ALA A 66 5.19 -23.11 9.81
N PRO A 67 4.57 -24.27 10.13
CA PRO A 67 5.31 -25.52 10.38
C PRO A 67 6.04 -26.05 9.13
N TRP A 68 5.79 -25.46 7.96
CA TRP A 68 6.46 -25.77 6.70
C TRP A 68 7.70 -24.91 6.43
N PHE A 69 8.04 -23.96 7.30
CA PHE A 69 9.18 -23.08 7.10
C PHE A 69 10.48 -23.90 6.98
N GLY A 70 11.33 -23.56 5.99
CA GLY A 70 12.59 -24.27 5.73
C GLY A 70 12.46 -25.61 4.98
N ARG A 71 11.25 -26.03 4.57
CA ARG A 71 11.05 -27.26 3.78
C ARG A 71 10.09 -27.08 2.61
N LYS A 72 10.23 -27.92 1.59
CA LYS A 72 9.28 -28.00 0.47
C LYS A 72 7.95 -28.55 0.98
N HIS A 73 6.87 -27.80 0.78
CA HIS A 73 5.55 -28.17 1.27
C HIS A 73 4.45 -27.58 0.38
N ARG A 74 3.30 -28.25 0.25
CA ARG A 74 2.17 -27.77 -0.57
C ARG A 74 1.59 -26.42 -0.11
N ASP A 75 1.72 -26.14 1.18
CA ASP A 75 1.25 -24.89 1.81
C ASP A 75 2.32 -23.80 1.83
N ASN A 76 3.49 -24.06 1.25
CA ASN A 76 4.60 -23.13 1.10
C ASN A 76 5.03 -23.05 -0.36
N THR A 77 4.45 -22.12 -1.12
CA THR A 77 4.82 -21.86 -2.51
C THR A 77 5.29 -20.42 -2.68
N LEU A 78 5.76 -20.07 -3.89
CA LEU A 78 6.14 -18.69 -4.21
C LEU A 78 4.96 -17.72 -4.19
N THR A 79 3.74 -18.21 -4.36
CA THR A 79 2.53 -17.37 -4.45
C THR A 79 1.58 -17.54 -3.27
N LEU A 80 1.80 -18.53 -2.40
CA LEU A 80 0.94 -18.86 -1.27
C LEU A 80 1.75 -19.30 -0.06
N LYS A 81 1.48 -18.65 1.09
CA LYS A 81 1.80 -19.17 2.42
C LYS A 81 0.49 -19.52 3.13
N ARG A 82 0.22 -20.80 3.39
CA ARG A 82 -0.96 -21.24 4.15
C ARG A 82 -0.53 -21.71 5.53
N PHE A 83 -1.00 -21.02 6.55
CA PHE A 83 -0.61 -21.22 7.95
C PHE A 83 -1.36 -22.40 8.58
N SER A 84 -0.87 -22.90 9.72
CA SER A 84 -1.47 -24.02 10.46
C SER A 84 -2.90 -23.75 10.92
N SER A 85 -3.29 -22.48 11.07
CA SER A 85 -4.66 -22.02 11.31
C SER A 85 -5.60 -22.21 10.11
N GLY A 86 -5.09 -22.60 8.94
CA GLY A 86 -5.83 -22.72 7.68
C GLY A 86 -5.87 -21.43 6.86
N VAL A 87 -5.45 -20.29 7.45
CA VAL A 87 -5.38 -18.99 6.80
C VAL A 87 -4.38 -19.00 5.64
N GLY A 88 -4.79 -18.51 4.48
CA GLY A 88 -3.93 -18.30 3.33
C GLY A 88 -3.56 -16.84 3.13
N PHE A 89 -2.27 -16.60 2.88
CA PHE A 89 -1.74 -15.35 2.36
C PHE A 89 -1.22 -15.59 0.95
N TRP A 90 -1.82 -14.92 -0.04
CA TRP A 90 -1.40 -14.96 -1.43
C TRP A 90 -0.68 -13.68 -1.83
N CYS A 91 0.35 -13.80 -2.67
CA CYS A 91 1.02 -12.66 -3.31
C CYS A 91 1.07 -12.91 -4.83
N LEU A 92 0.49 -12.02 -5.64
CA LEU A 92 0.38 -12.15 -7.09
C LEU A 92 0.75 -10.86 -7.82
N GLY A 93 1.12 -10.98 -9.10
CA GLY A 93 1.33 -9.83 -9.97
C GLY A 93 0.03 -9.21 -10.47
N GLY A 94 0.02 -7.90 -10.63
CA GLY A 94 -1.14 -7.11 -11.01
C GLY A 94 -1.33 -6.92 -12.51
N ALA A 95 -0.37 -7.33 -13.34
CA ALA A 95 -0.39 -7.12 -14.79
C ALA A 95 -1.25 -8.12 -15.58
N ALA A 96 -1.50 -9.32 -15.03
CA ALA A 96 -2.24 -10.39 -15.73
C ALA A 96 -3.65 -10.56 -15.16
N ALA A 97 -4.69 -10.51 -16.00
CA ALA A 97 -6.09 -10.58 -15.57
C ALA A 97 -6.43 -11.91 -14.88
N LYS A 98 -5.76 -13.00 -15.29
CA LYS A 98 -5.90 -14.32 -14.64
C LYS A 98 -5.65 -14.28 -13.12
N ASN A 99 -4.77 -13.39 -12.64
CA ASN A 99 -4.42 -13.30 -11.22
C ASN A 99 -5.53 -12.68 -10.37
N TYR A 100 -6.52 -12.04 -11.00
CA TYR A 100 -7.69 -11.44 -10.33
C TYR A 100 -8.90 -12.39 -10.28
N ARG A 101 -8.73 -13.66 -10.64
CA ARG A 101 -9.82 -14.65 -10.71
C ARG A 101 -9.78 -15.61 -9.52
N GLU A 102 -10.88 -16.35 -9.34
CA GLU A 102 -11.04 -17.53 -8.46
C GLU A 102 -10.96 -17.32 -6.94
N LYS A 103 -10.10 -16.41 -6.44
CA LYS A 103 -9.87 -16.26 -5.00
C LYS A 103 -11.01 -15.51 -4.33
N SER A 104 -11.55 -16.04 -3.24
CA SER A 104 -12.43 -15.30 -2.32
C SER A 104 -11.67 -15.11 -1.02
N VAL A 105 -11.47 -13.86 -0.61
CA VAL A 105 -10.63 -13.49 0.54
C VAL A 105 -11.32 -12.41 1.37
N ASP A 106 -10.79 -12.11 2.55
CA ASP A 106 -11.31 -11.07 3.44
C ASP A 106 -10.57 -9.74 3.29
N VAL A 107 -9.32 -9.81 2.85
CA VAL A 107 -8.41 -8.67 2.72
C VAL A 107 -7.76 -8.68 1.33
N VAL A 108 -7.75 -7.54 0.67
CA VAL A 108 -6.92 -7.31 -0.52
C VAL A 108 -5.98 -6.14 -0.26
N CYS A 109 -4.72 -6.31 -0.64
CA CYS A 109 -3.67 -5.32 -0.49
C CYS A 109 -3.06 -4.97 -1.84
N TYR A 110 -2.76 -3.70 -2.05
CA TYR A 110 -2.05 -3.20 -3.22
C TYR A 110 -0.83 -2.42 -2.75
N ASP A 111 0.35 -2.96 -3.03
CA ASP A 111 1.62 -2.29 -2.77
C ASP A 111 2.21 -1.78 -4.07
N GLU A 112 2.81 -0.59 -4.02
CA GLU A 112 3.27 0.15 -5.19
C GLU A 112 2.20 0.37 -6.29
N LEU A 113 0.95 0.61 -5.86
CA LEU A 113 -0.22 0.83 -6.73
C LEU A 113 -0.01 1.84 -7.87
N SER A 114 0.82 2.89 -7.69
CA SER A 114 1.14 3.84 -8.76
C SER A 114 1.87 3.24 -9.96
N SER A 115 2.42 2.03 -9.81
CA SER A 115 3.16 1.30 -10.85
C SER A 115 2.29 0.27 -11.57
N PHE A 116 1.01 0.18 -11.24
CA PHE A 116 0.09 -0.72 -11.92
C PHE A 116 -0.43 -0.06 -13.19
N GLU A 117 -0.65 -0.89 -14.20
CA GLU A 117 -1.39 -0.46 -15.38
C GLU A 117 -2.81 -0.05 -14.99
N PRO A 118 -3.35 1.03 -15.58
CA PRO A 118 -4.69 1.53 -15.27
C PRO A 118 -5.81 0.58 -15.73
N ASP A 119 -5.50 -0.30 -16.67
CA ASP A 119 -6.41 -1.29 -17.24
C ASP A 119 -5.66 -2.62 -17.41
N VAL A 120 -6.11 -3.65 -16.69
CA VAL A 120 -5.51 -4.98 -16.71
C VAL A 120 -6.10 -5.77 -17.87
N GLU A 121 -5.34 -5.92 -18.95
CA GLU A 121 -5.72 -6.69 -20.14
C GLU A 121 -7.11 -6.35 -20.71
N LYS A 122 -7.53 -5.08 -20.60
CA LYS A 122 -8.86 -4.58 -21.05
C LYS A 122 -10.05 -5.07 -20.22
N GLU A 123 -9.82 -5.60 -19.02
CA GLU A 123 -10.86 -6.04 -18.10
C GLU A 123 -11.23 -4.98 -17.04
N GLY A 124 -10.46 -3.89 -16.94
CA GLY A 124 -10.69 -2.79 -16.00
C GLY A 124 -9.55 -2.56 -15.01
N SER A 125 -9.77 -1.64 -14.06
CA SER A 125 -8.71 -1.23 -13.13
C SER A 125 -8.32 -2.34 -12.15
N PRO A 126 -7.05 -2.39 -11.72
CA PRO A 126 -6.57 -3.40 -10.76
C PRO A 126 -7.33 -3.35 -9.42
N THR A 127 -7.71 -2.15 -8.97
CA THR A 127 -8.51 -1.96 -7.77
C THR A 127 -9.93 -2.47 -7.93
N LEU A 128 -10.57 -2.28 -9.09
CA LEU A 128 -11.89 -2.82 -9.39
C LEU A 128 -11.87 -4.35 -9.42
N LEU A 129 -10.90 -4.94 -10.12
CA LEU A 129 -10.82 -6.39 -10.28
C LEU A 129 -10.45 -7.11 -8.98
N GLY A 130 -9.51 -6.57 -8.22
CA GLY A 130 -9.08 -7.18 -6.96
C GLY A 130 -10.08 -6.98 -5.83
N ASP A 131 -10.77 -5.82 -5.73
CA ASP A 131 -11.80 -5.64 -4.70
C ASP A 131 -13.02 -6.55 -4.91
N LYS A 132 -13.29 -7.02 -6.14
CA LYS A 132 -14.29 -8.07 -6.37
C LYS A 132 -13.99 -9.35 -5.58
N ARG A 133 -12.73 -9.59 -5.18
CA ARG A 133 -12.33 -10.78 -4.42
C ARG A 133 -12.77 -10.75 -2.96
N ILE A 134 -13.16 -9.57 -2.44
CA ILE A 134 -13.64 -9.37 -1.07
C ILE A 134 -15.14 -9.10 -0.99
N GLU A 135 -15.88 -9.08 -2.11
CA GLU A 135 -17.34 -8.79 -2.12
C GLU A 135 -18.14 -9.77 -1.27
N GLY A 136 -17.75 -11.05 -1.25
CA GLY A 136 -18.40 -12.10 -0.45
C GLY A 136 -17.95 -12.15 1.01
N SER A 137 -16.96 -11.35 1.42
CA SER A 137 -16.46 -11.36 2.80
C SER A 137 -17.44 -10.67 3.75
N VAL A 138 -17.56 -11.23 4.96
CA VAL A 138 -18.30 -10.59 6.06
C VAL A 138 -17.56 -9.34 6.56
N TRP A 139 -16.22 -9.32 6.44
CA TRP A 139 -15.37 -8.26 6.98
C TRP A 139 -14.37 -7.70 5.96
N PRO A 140 -14.84 -7.21 4.80
CA PRO A 140 -14.00 -6.84 3.68
C PRO A 140 -13.05 -5.70 4.05
N LYS A 141 -11.79 -5.83 3.61
CA LYS A 141 -10.77 -4.80 3.77
C LYS A 141 -9.95 -4.65 2.48
N SER A 142 -9.87 -3.42 1.97
CA SER A 142 -8.98 -3.05 0.85
C SER A 142 -7.93 -2.06 1.37
N ILE A 143 -6.64 -2.41 1.27
CA ILE A 143 -5.51 -1.58 1.72
C ILE A 143 -4.65 -1.26 0.51
N ARG A 144 -4.40 0.02 0.26
CA ARG A 144 -3.72 0.49 -0.95
C ARG A 144 -2.66 1.49 -0.55
N GLY A 145 -1.45 1.35 -1.07
CA GLY A 145 -0.41 2.35 -0.83
C GLY A 145 0.65 2.39 -1.91
N SER A 146 1.15 3.59 -2.18
CA SER A 146 2.24 3.80 -3.12
C SER A 146 2.81 5.20 -2.99
N THR A 147 3.99 5.39 -3.58
CA THR A 147 4.52 6.73 -3.84
C THR A 147 3.79 7.32 -5.05
N PRO A 148 3.24 8.55 -4.98
CA PRO A 148 2.69 9.21 -6.15
C PRO A 148 3.72 9.31 -7.28
N LYS A 149 3.26 9.14 -8.52
CA LYS A 149 4.08 9.28 -9.73
C LYS A 149 3.56 10.43 -10.58
N ILE A 150 2.97 10.12 -11.74
CA ILE A 150 2.53 11.11 -12.72
C ILE A 150 1.09 11.53 -12.40
N LYS A 151 0.90 12.83 -12.18
CA LYS A 151 -0.42 13.42 -11.92
C LYS A 151 -1.39 13.06 -13.05
N GLY A 152 -2.59 12.61 -12.70
CA GLY A 152 -3.66 12.28 -13.65
C GLY A 152 -3.69 10.83 -14.14
N SER A 153 -2.57 10.09 -14.08
CA SER A 153 -2.54 8.64 -14.35
C SER A 153 -2.24 7.79 -13.11
N CYS A 154 -1.82 8.43 -12.02
CA CYS A 154 -1.44 7.77 -10.78
C CYS A 154 -2.63 7.12 -10.05
N GLN A 155 -2.64 5.79 -9.99
CA GLN A 155 -3.74 5.02 -9.40
C GLN A 155 -3.95 5.28 -7.90
N ILE A 156 -2.89 5.48 -7.11
CA ILE A 156 -3.05 5.79 -5.68
C ILE A 156 -3.63 7.19 -5.45
N GLU A 157 -3.25 8.17 -6.28
CA GLU A 157 -3.82 9.52 -6.20
C GLU A 157 -5.30 9.50 -6.57
N LYS A 158 -5.66 8.81 -7.65
CA LYS A 158 -7.07 8.60 -8.04
C LYS A 158 -7.86 7.98 -6.89
N ALA A 159 -7.37 6.86 -6.34
CA ALA A 159 -8.05 6.16 -5.27
C ALA A 159 -8.21 7.01 -3.98
N ALA A 160 -7.20 7.81 -3.64
CA ALA A 160 -7.26 8.70 -2.49
C ALA A 160 -8.23 9.88 -2.73
N ASN A 161 -8.23 10.47 -3.93
CA ASN A 161 -9.14 11.58 -4.28
C ASN A 161 -10.61 11.14 -4.36
N GLU A 162 -10.87 9.88 -4.72
CA GLU A 162 -12.22 9.28 -4.71
C GLU A 162 -12.72 8.93 -3.29
N SER A 163 -11.87 9.04 -2.27
CA SER A 163 -12.25 8.72 -0.89
C SER A 163 -13.13 9.82 -0.28
N ALA A 164 -14.19 9.41 0.42
CA ALA A 164 -15.10 10.35 1.11
C ALA A 164 -14.42 11.18 2.21
N HIS A 165 -13.30 10.68 2.75
CA HIS A 165 -12.48 11.36 3.74
C HIS A 165 -11.03 11.39 3.27
N PHE A 166 -10.43 12.58 3.26
CA PHE A 166 -9.03 12.78 2.94
C PHE A 166 -8.33 13.42 4.13
N MET A 167 -7.48 12.64 4.80
CA MET A 167 -6.73 13.10 5.98
C MET A 167 -5.33 13.53 5.56
N ARG A 168 -4.86 14.65 6.12
CA ARG A 168 -3.47 15.11 5.98
C ARG A 168 -2.89 15.34 7.35
N PHE A 169 -1.57 15.21 7.45
CA PHE A 169 -0.85 15.62 8.65
C PHE A 169 -0.60 17.13 8.58
N TYR A 170 -1.11 17.85 9.56
CA TYR A 170 -0.94 19.29 9.69
C TYR A 170 0.20 19.56 10.68
N VAL A 171 1.01 20.56 10.37
CA VAL A 171 2.10 21.04 11.21
C VAL A 171 1.86 22.51 11.56
N PRO A 172 2.06 22.93 12.81
CA PRO A 172 1.94 24.33 13.19
C PRO A 172 3.12 25.13 12.59
N CYS A 173 2.83 26.31 12.06
CA CYS A 173 3.87 27.26 11.70
C CYS A 173 4.70 27.66 12.93
N PRO A 174 6.03 27.64 12.90
CA PRO A 174 6.85 28.01 14.05
C PRO A 174 6.77 29.51 14.41
N HIS A 175 6.26 30.36 13.51
CA HIS A 175 6.15 31.80 13.72
C HIS A 175 4.75 32.23 14.16
N CYS A 176 3.69 31.76 13.50
CA CYS A 176 2.32 32.17 13.82
C CYS A 176 1.47 31.11 14.53
N GLY A 177 1.94 29.86 14.65
CA GLY A 177 1.22 28.77 15.34
C GLY A 177 0.08 28.14 14.54
N GLU A 178 -0.38 28.77 13.45
CA GLU A 178 -1.46 28.24 12.61
C GLU A 178 -1.07 26.91 11.94
N GLU A 179 -2.00 25.96 11.95
CA GLU A 179 -1.80 24.62 11.38
C GLU A 179 -1.97 24.62 9.86
N GLN A 180 -1.06 23.96 9.16
CA GLN A 180 -1.10 23.77 7.71
C GLN A 180 -0.45 22.45 7.32
N TYR A 181 -0.81 21.88 6.18
CA TYR A 181 -0.04 20.77 5.62
C TYR A 181 0.97 21.31 4.60
N LEU A 182 2.14 20.66 4.52
CA LEU A 182 3.20 21.13 3.65
C LEU A 182 2.86 20.93 2.18
N LYS A 183 2.93 22.01 1.40
CA LYS A 183 2.72 22.02 -0.06
C LYS A 183 4.04 22.40 -0.74
N PHE A 184 4.37 21.73 -1.84
CA PHE A 184 5.53 22.13 -2.63
C PHE A 184 5.36 23.54 -3.20
N GLY A 185 4.15 23.85 -3.70
CA GLY A 185 3.88 25.12 -4.40
C GLY A 185 4.48 25.14 -5.80
N ASP A 186 4.22 26.23 -6.51
CA ASP A 186 4.87 26.61 -7.77
C ASP A 186 5.33 28.08 -7.72
N GLU A 187 5.90 28.59 -8.81
CA GLU A 187 6.35 29.99 -8.89
C GLU A 187 5.22 31.00 -8.62
N SER A 188 3.98 30.65 -8.96
CA SER A 188 2.81 31.52 -8.79
C SER A 188 2.15 31.42 -7.41
N THR A 189 2.45 30.35 -6.67
CA THR A 189 1.88 30.11 -5.34
C THR A 189 2.56 31.01 -4.31
N PRO A 190 1.86 31.85 -3.52
CA PRO A 190 2.51 32.78 -2.58
C PRO A 190 3.09 32.10 -1.32
N PHE A 191 2.89 30.79 -1.14
CA PHE A 191 3.33 29.99 0.00
C PHE A 191 3.97 28.67 -0.48
N GLY A 192 4.41 27.83 0.46
CA GLY A 192 5.04 26.54 0.16
C GLY A 192 6.57 26.63 0.11
N LEU A 193 7.23 25.68 -0.56
CA LEU A 193 8.69 25.71 -0.71
C LEU A 193 9.11 26.82 -1.67
N LYS A 194 10.08 27.64 -1.24
CA LYS A 194 10.68 28.74 -2.01
C LYS A 194 12.19 28.66 -1.94
N TRP A 195 12.83 29.00 -3.04
CA TRP A 195 14.29 29.03 -3.18
C TRP A 195 14.65 29.97 -4.33
N ASP A 196 15.85 30.52 -4.27
CA ASP A 196 16.43 31.28 -5.36
C ASP A 196 16.77 30.37 -6.52
N LYS A 197 16.53 30.86 -7.75
CA LYS A 197 16.81 30.10 -8.96
C LYS A 197 18.27 29.64 -8.99
N ASP A 198 18.49 28.37 -9.31
CA ASP A 198 19.80 27.72 -9.37
C ASP A 198 20.55 27.63 -8.02
N SER A 199 19.88 27.90 -6.88
CA SER A 199 20.43 27.82 -5.52
C SER A 199 19.50 27.01 -4.59
N PRO A 200 19.46 25.67 -4.71
CA PRO A 200 18.59 24.82 -3.90
C PRO A 200 18.87 24.89 -2.39
N GLU A 201 20.07 25.30 -1.99
CA GLU A 201 20.47 25.52 -0.59
C GLU A 201 19.80 26.71 0.07
N SER A 202 19.24 27.64 -0.70
CA SER A 202 18.47 28.78 -0.19
C SER A 202 17.05 28.39 0.24
N VAL A 203 16.68 27.10 0.15
CA VAL A 203 15.29 26.65 0.34
C VAL A 203 14.74 26.97 1.73
N PHE A 204 13.55 27.56 1.74
CA PHE A 204 12.73 27.77 2.93
C PHE A 204 11.25 27.47 2.63
N TYR A 205 10.43 27.36 3.67
CA TYR A 205 9.00 27.14 3.54
C TYR A 205 8.24 28.39 4.00
N LEU A 206 7.42 28.97 3.13
CA LEU A 206 6.53 30.10 3.46
C LEU A 206 5.17 29.60 3.94
N CYS A 207 4.73 30.11 5.10
CA CYS A 207 3.43 29.79 5.68
C CYS A 207 2.25 30.27 4.80
N GLU A 208 1.23 29.43 4.62
CA GLU A 208 0.05 29.76 3.82
C GLU A 208 -0.88 30.81 4.44
N HIS A 209 -0.81 30.99 5.77
CA HIS A 209 -1.70 31.91 6.51
C HIS A 209 -1.17 33.34 6.53
N HIS A 210 0.14 33.51 6.76
CA HIS A 210 0.74 34.83 6.98
C HIS A 210 2.02 35.11 6.17
N GLY A 211 2.51 34.16 5.37
CA GLY A 211 3.75 34.33 4.59
C GLY A 211 5.00 34.55 5.44
N CYS A 212 4.96 34.11 6.70
CA CYS A 212 6.14 34.05 7.59
C CYS A 212 7.00 32.83 7.32
#